data_AF-A0A967UG42-F1
#
_entry.id   AF-A0A967UG42-F1
#
_cell.length_a   1.000
_cell.length_b   1.000
_cell.length_c   1.000
_cell.angle_alpha   90.00
_cell.angle_beta   90.00
_cell.angle_gamma   90.00
#
_symmetry.space_group_name_H-M   'P 1'
#
loop_
_entity.id
_entity.type
_entity.pdbx_description
1 polymer ?
#
loop_
_entity_poly.entity_id
_entity_poly.type
_entity_poly.pdbx_seq_one_letter_code
_entity_poly.pdbx_strand_id
1 'polypeptide(L)'
;MTMTIPLRPGASETGDPLLLTPGPLTTSRSVKEVMVHDWGSRDATFLRINREVLDRLPEVVGGVGKFVTVPMQGSGTFAVEAMLTTFVPASGKCLVLINGAYGQRAKRILDIA
;
A
#
# COMPACT_ATOMS: atom_id res chain seq x y z
N MET A 1 -25.13 -24.35 -12.06
CA MET A 1 -25.25 -25.07 -10.78
C MET A 1 -24.07 -24.67 -9.92
N THR A 2 -24.18 -23.60 -9.15
CA THR A 2 -23.11 -23.13 -8.26
C THR A 2 -23.07 -24.05 -7.04
N MET A 3 -22.07 -24.94 -6.97
CA MET A 3 -21.81 -25.69 -5.74
C MET A 3 -21.30 -24.70 -4.68
N THR A 4 -22.17 -24.34 -3.74
CA THR A 4 -21.76 -23.64 -2.52
C THR A 4 -21.07 -24.67 -1.62
N ILE A 5 -19.74 -24.76 -1.72
CA ILE A 5 -18.94 -25.49 -0.75
C ILE A 5 -19.09 -24.75 0.59
N PRO A 6 -19.55 -25.41 1.67
CA PRO A 6 -19.65 -24.74 2.95
C PRO A 6 -18.26 -24.27 3.40
N LEU A 7 -18.15 -22.97 3.70
CA LEU A 7 -16.89 -22.39 4.17
C LEU A 7 -16.52 -23.03 5.51
N ARG A 8 -15.30 -23.54 5.59
CA ARG A 8 -14.74 -24.00 6.87
C ARG A 8 -14.67 -22.79 7.82
N PRO A 9 -15.02 -22.93 9.11
CA PRO A 9 -14.83 -21.86 10.08
C PRO A 9 -13.38 -21.35 10.05
N GLY A 10 -13.21 -20.03 10.02
CA GLY A 10 -11.88 -19.40 9.95
C GLY A 10 -11.21 -19.43 8.57
N ALA A 11 -11.94 -19.77 7.50
CA ALA A 11 -11.44 -19.71 6.13
C ALA A 11 -12.12 -18.58 5.33
N SER A 12 -11.34 -17.97 4.44
CA SER A 12 -11.78 -17.02 3.44
C SER A 12 -12.56 -17.70 2.31
N GLU A 13 -13.17 -16.90 1.43
CA GLU A 13 -13.91 -17.43 0.28
C GLU A 13 -13.06 -18.28 -0.68
N THR A 14 -11.75 -18.07 -0.73
CA THR A 14 -10.81 -18.88 -1.54
C THR A 14 -10.24 -20.08 -0.77
N GLY A 15 -10.66 -20.31 0.48
CA GLY A 15 -10.20 -21.42 1.30
C GLY A 15 -8.94 -21.15 2.13
N ASP A 16 -8.35 -19.95 2.03
CA ASP A 16 -7.19 -19.56 2.83
C ASP A 16 -7.58 -19.25 4.28
N PRO A 17 -6.73 -19.51 5.28
CA PRO A 17 -6.95 -19.07 6.65
C PRO A 17 -7.17 -17.55 6.76
N LEU A 18 -8.06 -17.13 7.65
CA LEU A 18 -8.23 -15.70 7.96
C LEU A 18 -7.00 -15.18 8.71
N LEU A 19 -6.39 -14.13 8.17
CA LEU A 19 -5.26 -13.43 8.79
C LEU A 19 -5.79 -12.39 9.77
N LEU A 20 -5.48 -12.59 11.05
CA LEU A 20 -5.81 -11.68 12.16
C LEU A 20 -4.58 -10.84 12.59
N THR A 21 -3.75 -10.48 11.61
CA THR A 21 -2.56 -9.66 11.79
C THR A 21 -2.87 -8.21 11.39
N PRO A 22 -2.03 -7.23 11.75
CA PRO A 22 -2.18 -5.86 11.23
C PRO A 22 -1.79 -5.71 9.74
N GLY A 23 -1.32 -6.78 9.10
CA GLY A 23 -0.88 -6.80 7.71
C GLY A 23 0.19 -7.87 7.44
N PRO A 24 0.20 -8.52 6.25
CA PRO A 24 -0.87 -8.49 5.24
C PRO A 24 -2.15 -9.15 5.76
N LEU A 25 -3.29 -8.77 5.19
CA LEU A 25 -4.62 -9.28 5.54
C LEU A 25 -5.17 -10.20 4.44
N THR A 26 -6.18 -11.00 4.79
CA THR A 26 -6.94 -11.80 3.82
C THR A 26 -7.67 -10.89 2.84
N THR A 27 -7.44 -11.09 1.54
CA THR A 27 -8.13 -10.38 0.44
C THR A 27 -9.29 -11.19 -0.14
N SER A 28 -10.19 -10.51 -0.87
CA SER A 28 -11.29 -11.14 -1.59
C SER A 28 -10.80 -12.02 -2.76
N ARG A 29 -11.67 -12.93 -3.20
CA ARG A 29 -11.54 -13.75 -4.40
C ARG A 29 -11.27 -12.87 -5.62
N SER A 30 -12.07 -11.83 -5.81
CA SER A 30 -11.94 -10.94 -6.96
C SER A 30 -10.57 -10.25 -7.03
N VAL A 31 -9.96 -9.90 -5.89
CA VAL A 31 -8.60 -9.36 -5.85
C VAL A 31 -7.58 -10.44 -6.19
N LYS A 32 -7.75 -11.67 -5.67
CA LYS A 32 -6.85 -12.79 -5.97
C LYS A 32 -6.90 -13.21 -7.44
N GLU A 33 -8.09 -13.24 -8.04
CA GLU A 33 -8.30 -13.63 -9.44
C GLU A 33 -7.57 -12.69 -10.41
N VAL A 34 -7.46 -11.39 -10.11
CA VAL A 34 -6.71 -10.47 -10.98
C VAL A 34 -5.19 -10.58 -10.82
N MET A 35 -4.70 -11.17 -9.72
CA MET A 35 -3.25 -11.30 -9.45
C MET A 35 -2.56 -12.37 -10.31
N VAL A 36 -3.31 -13.24 -11.00
CA VAL A 36 -2.74 -14.28 -11.90
C VAL A 36 -2.59 -13.81 -13.35
N HIS A 37 -2.66 -12.50 -13.58
CA HIS A 37 -2.53 -11.89 -14.90
C HIS A 37 -1.31 -10.97 -14.97
N ASP A 38 -0.47 -11.17 -15.99
CA ASP A 38 0.64 -10.29 -16.33
C ASP A 38 0.17 -9.13 -17.22
N TRP A 39 0.79 -7.97 -17.04
CA TRP A 39 0.49 -6.76 -17.80
C TRP A 39 1.78 -6.09 -18.27
N GLY A 40 1.84 -5.66 -19.52
CA GLY A 40 2.93 -4.81 -20.01
C GLY A 40 2.86 -3.43 -19.35
N SER A 41 4.01 -2.90 -18.93
CA SER A 41 4.09 -1.59 -18.25
C SER A 41 3.61 -0.40 -19.10
N ARG A 42 3.52 -0.59 -20.42
CA ARG A 42 3.03 0.41 -21.39
C ARG A 42 1.68 0.04 -22.00
N ASP A 43 1.06 -1.05 -21.55
CA ASP A 43 -0.23 -1.47 -22.08
C ASP A 43 -1.31 -0.46 -21.69
N ALA A 44 -2.20 -0.14 -22.63
CA ALA A 44 -3.27 0.83 -22.40
C ALA A 44 -4.14 0.46 -21.17
N THR A 45 -4.36 -0.84 -20.94
CA THR A 45 -5.08 -1.33 -19.77
C THR A 45 -4.31 -1.08 -18.47
N PHE A 46 -3.00 -1.37 -18.43
CA PHE A 46 -2.18 -1.13 -17.24
C PHE A 46 -2.08 0.35 -16.91
N LEU A 47 -1.86 1.19 -17.94
CA LEU A 47 -1.81 2.64 -17.79
C LEU A 47 -3.14 3.20 -17.25
N ARG A 48 -4.28 2.70 -17.75
CA ARG A 48 -5.61 3.07 -17.25
C ARG A 48 -5.78 2.68 -15.79
N ILE A 49 -5.50 1.43 -15.42
CA ILE A 49 -5.62 0.94 -14.03
C ILE A 49 -4.74 1.78 -13.09
N ASN A 50 -3.49 2.01 -13.48
CA ASN A 50 -2.57 2.82 -12.69
C ASN A 50 -3.12 4.24 -12.50
N ARG A 51 -3.64 4.86 -13.57
CA ARG A 51 -4.23 6.20 -13.48
C ARG A 51 -5.44 6.23 -12.54
N GLU A 52 -6.34 5.25 -12.64
CA GLU A 52 -7.51 5.12 -11.76
C GLU A 52 -7.10 4.99 -10.29
N VAL A 53 -6.06 4.21 -9.97
CA VAL A 53 -5.54 4.10 -8.59
C VAL A 53 -5.00 5.44 -8.09
N LEU A 54 -4.21 6.14 -8.91
CA LEU A 54 -3.62 7.43 -8.55
C LEU A 54 -4.67 8.53 -8.36
N ASP A 55 -5.77 8.50 -9.11
CA ASP A 55 -6.83 9.50 -9.02
C ASP A 55 -7.78 9.23 -7.83
N ARG A 56 -7.96 7.97 -7.44
CA ARG A 56 -8.81 7.59 -6.29
C ARG A 56 -8.16 7.80 -4.93
N LEU A 57 -6.83 7.69 -4.83
CA LEU A 57 -6.14 7.82 -3.55
C LEU A 57 -6.33 9.20 -2.87
N PRO A 58 -6.31 10.34 -3.59
CA PRO A 58 -6.69 11.64 -3.05
C PRO A 58 -8.12 11.67 -2.51
N GLU A 59 -9.07 10.96 -3.12
CA GLU A 59 -10.45 10.88 -2.62
C GLU A 59 -10.50 10.19 -1.25
N VAL A 60 -9.78 9.07 -1.10
CA VAL A 60 -9.72 8.28 0.15
C VAL A 60 -9.20 9.10 1.32
N VAL A 61 -8.25 10.01 1.08
CA VAL A 61 -7.64 10.85 2.12
C VAL A 61 -8.29 12.23 2.25
N GLY A 62 -9.38 12.52 1.54
CA GLY A 62 -10.04 13.83 1.56
C GLY A 62 -9.21 14.97 0.93
N GLY A 63 -8.36 14.61 -0.02
CA GLY A 63 -7.27 15.39 -0.59
C GLY A 63 -7.48 15.94 -2.00
N VAL A 64 -8.67 15.78 -2.57
CA VAL A 64 -8.97 16.11 -3.97
C VAL A 64 -8.61 17.57 -4.27
N GLY A 65 -7.87 17.79 -5.36
CA GLY A 65 -7.41 19.12 -5.80
C GLY A 65 -6.27 19.73 -4.96
N LYS A 66 -5.83 19.06 -3.88
CA LYS A 66 -4.76 19.54 -2.99
C LYS A 66 -3.52 18.64 -3.00
N PHE A 67 -3.72 17.34 -3.20
CA PHE A 67 -2.64 16.36 -3.22
C PHE A 67 -2.58 15.60 -4.54
N VAL A 68 -1.37 15.16 -4.88
CA VAL A 68 -1.11 14.20 -5.95
C VAL A 68 -0.62 12.90 -5.34
N THR A 69 -0.92 11.78 -5.98
CA THR A 69 -0.36 10.48 -5.60
C THR A 69 0.85 10.15 -6.46
N VAL A 70 1.95 9.79 -5.80
CA VAL A 70 3.15 9.24 -6.43
C VAL A 70 3.22 7.76 -6.06
N PRO A 71 3.16 6.83 -7.03
CA PRO A 71 3.28 5.41 -6.72
C PRO A 71 4.72 5.08 -6.35
N MET A 72 4.92 4.50 -5.16
CA MET A 72 6.24 4.07 -4.69
C MET A 72 6.28 2.55 -4.63
N GLN A 73 7.24 1.94 -5.34
CA GLN A 73 7.46 0.50 -5.26
C GLN A 73 8.17 0.17 -3.95
N GLY A 74 7.52 -0.64 -3.11
CA GLY A 74 8.11 -1.09 -1.86
C GLY A 74 7.07 -1.23 -0.74
N SER A 75 7.57 -1.38 0.49
CA SER A 75 6.73 -1.41 1.68
C SER A 75 6.36 0.00 2.16
N GLY A 76 5.49 0.10 3.17
CA GLY A 76 5.21 1.38 3.81
C GLY A 76 6.46 2.06 4.39
N THR A 77 7.45 1.30 4.87
CA THR A 77 8.73 1.87 5.33
C THR A 77 9.48 2.56 4.19
N PHE A 78 9.45 1.98 2.98
CA PHE A 78 10.09 2.56 1.80
C PHE A 78 9.44 3.89 1.40
N ALA A 79 8.12 3.98 1.48
CA ALA A 79 7.41 5.23 1.22
C ALA A 79 7.75 6.33 2.27
N VAL A 80 7.87 5.96 3.55
CA VAL A 80 8.30 6.88 4.61
C VAL A 80 9.74 7.32 4.41
N GLU A 81 10.62 6.42 4.01
CA GLU A 81 12.01 6.73 3.69
C GLU A 81 12.10 7.73 2.54
N ALA A 82 11.47 7.43 1.40
CA ALA A 82 11.42 8.33 0.25
C ALA A 82 10.88 9.72 0.62
N MET A 83 9.82 9.79 1.44
CA MET A 83 9.28 11.06 1.92
C MET A 83 10.30 11.85 2.73
N LEU A 84 10.94 11.21 3.72
CA LEU A 84 11.89 11.88 4.62
C LEU A 84 13.14 12.35 3.87
N THR A 85 13.70 11.52 2.98
CA THR A 85 14.92 11.83 2.23
C THR A 85 14.70 12.77 1.05
N THR A 86 13.45 12.92 0.58
CA THR A 86 13.12 13.86 -0.51
C THR A 86 12.67 15.22 0.00
N PHE A 87 11.87 15.27 1.08
CA PHE A 87 11.25 16.52 1.52
C PHE A 87 12.06 17.29 2.57
N VAL A 88 12.97 16.64 3.29
CA VAL A 88 13.89 17.32 4.22
C VAL A 88 15.16 17.70 3.45
N PRO A 89 15.50 19.00 3.34
CA PRO A 89 16.76 19.41 2.71
C PRO A 89 17.96 18.86 3.48
N ALA A 90 19.12 18.70 2.82
CA ALA A 90 20.34 18.17 3.46
C ALA A 90 20.80 18.98 4.69
N SER A 91 20.57 20.29 4.71
CA SER A 91 20.84 21.17 5.86
C SER A 91 19.63 21.40 6.77
N GLY A 92 18.51 20.73 6.47
CA GLY A 92 17.26 20.83 7.20
C GLY A 92 17.31 20.16 8.56
N LYS A 93 16.34 20.49 9.41
CA LYS A 93 16.11 19.82 10.70
C LYS A 93 14.74 19.18 10.69
N CYS A 94 14.65 17.95 11.19
CA CYS A 94 13.39 17.22 11.32
C CYS A 94 13.14 16.92 12.81
N LEU A 95 11.93 17.20 13.29
CA LEU A 95 11.47 16.77 14.61
C LEU A 95 10.63 15.50 14.44
N VAL A 96 11.08 14.40 15.04
CA VAL A 96 10.35 13.12 15.04
C VAL A 96 9.71 12.89 16.40
N LEU A 97 8.39 12.77 16.44
CA LEU A 97 7.65 12.39 17.65
C LEU A 97 7.64 10.85 17.76
N ILE A 98 8.34 10.31 18.76
CA ILE A 98 8.52 8.86 18.89
C ILE A 98 7.67 8.32 20.03
N ASN A 99 6.62 7.58 19.68
CA ASN A 99 5.76 6.84 20.61
C ASN A 99 5.66 5.34 20.27
N GLY A 100 6.56 4.82 19.45
CA GLY A 100 6.55 3.41 19.04
C GLY A 100 7.53 3.07 17.93
N ALA A 101 7.45 1.83 17.42
CA ALA A 101 8.40 1.27 16.46
C ALA A 101 8.48 2.02 15.12
N TYR A 102 7.38 2.63 14.66
CA TYR A 102 7.39 3.43 13.43
C TYR A 102 8.20 4.72 13.59
N GLY A 103 8.07 5.42 14.72
CA GLY A 103 8.87 6.61 15.02
C GLY A 103 10.36 6.27 15.16
N GLN A 104 10.68 5.14 15.81
CA GLN A 104 12.07 4.66 15.90
C GLN A 104 12.67 4.35 14.52
N ARG A 105 11.89 3.76 13.61
CA ARG A 105 12.31 3.54 12.22
C ARG A 105 12.52 4.85 11.46
N ALA A 106 11.61 5.81 11.58
CA ALA A 106 11.76 7.14 10.95
C ALA A 106 13.03 7.86 11.44
N LYS A 107 13.30 7.80 12.76
CA LYS A 107 14.56 8.31 13.32
C LYS A 107 15.76 7.61 12.70
N ARG A 108 15.75 6.27 12.64
CA ARG A 108 16.87 5.49 12.08
C ARG A 108 17.13 5.85 10.62
N ILE A 109 16.10 6.05 9.82
CA ILE A 109 16.22 6.53 8.43
C ILE A 109 16.96 7.87 8.40
N LEU A 110 16.53 8.85 9.20
CA LEU A 110 17.14 10.18 9.24
C LEU A 110 18.58 10.19 9.80
N ASP A 111 18.95 9.23 10.65
CA ASP A 111 20.31 9.12 11.17
C ASP A 111 21.32 8.63 10.11
N ILE A 112 20.85 7.98 9.04
CA ILE A 112 21.71 7.35 8.01
C ILE A 112 21.54 7.95 6.61
N ALA A 113 20.52 8.79 6.41
CA ALA A 113 20.28 9.56 5.19
C ALA A 113 21.22 10.77 5.14
#